data_AF-A0A2V9PGE8-F1
#
_entry.id   AF-A0A2V9PGE8-F1
#
_cell.length_a   1.000
_cell.length_b   1.000
_cell.length_c   1.000
_cell.angle_alpha   90.00
_cell.angle_beta   90.00
_cell.angle_gamma   90.00
#
_symmetry.space_group_name_H-M   'P 1'
#
loop_
_entity.id
_entity.type
_entity.pdbx_description
1 polymer ?
#
loop_
_entity_poly.entity_id
_entity_poly.type
_entity_poly.pdbx_seq_one_letter_code
_entity_poly.pdbx_strand_id
1 'polypeptide(L)'
;MSNGQVLALSNLDAKITELVLANSCESLTASKTKLVFHRYGDRYFLSQIWTEGNNRGHEIPISRREEETARNSSMKQVVLVAEKH
;
A
#
# COMPACT_ATOMS: atom_id res chain seq x y z
N MET A 1 6.73 14.99 13.56
CA MET A 1 6.91 15.29 12.13
C MET A 1 6.92 13.95 11.39
N SER A 2 5.94 13.70 10.52
CA SER A 2 5.93 12.49 9.69
C SER A 2 6.99 12.64 8.60
N ASN A 3 8.04 11.81 8.64
CA ASN A 3 9.01 11.75 7.55
C ASN A 3 8.34 11.04 6.37
N GLY A 4 7.94 11.82 5.37
CA GLY A 4 7.43 11.30 4.10
C GLY A 4 8.56 10.61 3.32
N GLN A 5 8.27 9.43 2.77
CA GLN A 5 9.20 8.69 1.93
C GLN A 5 8.63 8.63 0.51
N VAL A 6 9.47 8.84 -0.50
CA VAL A 6 9.05 8.72 -1.91
C VAL A 6 9.25 7.27 -2.35
N LEU A 7 8.20 6.67 -2.89
CA LEU A 7 8.22 5.34 -3.49
C LEU A 7 8.04 5.46 -5.00
N ALA A 8 8.82 4.70 -5.77
CA ALA A 8 8.59 4.50 -7.19
C ALA A 8 7.76 3.23 -7.41
N LEU A 9 6.54 3.38 -7.93
CA LEU A 9 5.67 2.29 -8.32
C LEU A 9 5.79 2.09 -9.83
N SER A 10 6.30 0.93 -10.26
CA SER A 10 6.48 0.65 -11.68
C SER A 10 5.55 -0.46 -12.15
N ASN A 11 4.79 -0.17 -13.20
CA ASN A 11 4.14 -1.18 -14.01
C ASN A 11 5.14 -1.66 -15.06
N LEU A 12 5.64 -2.89 -14.87
CA LEU A 12 6.67 -3.48 -15.74
C LEU A 12 6.13 -3.84 -17.14
N ASP A 13 4.83 -4.14 -17.26
CA ASP A 13 4.19 -4.48 -18.53
C ASP A 13 4.00 -3.23 -19.40
N ALA A 14 3.39 -2.19 -18.81
CA ALA A 14 3.14 -0.92 -19.50
C ALA A 14 4.38 -0.01 -19.58
N LYS A 15 5.49 -0.35 -18.90
CA LYS A 15 6.70 0.48 -18.73
C LYS A 15 6.41 1.89 -18.21
N ILE A 16 5.46 1.98 -17.28
CA ILE A 16 5.08 3.23 -16.61
C ILE A 16 5.62 3.20 -15.19
N THR A 17 6.21 4.30 -14.74
CA THR A 17 6.63 4.50 -13.35
C THR A 17 5.98 5.74 -12.78
N GLU A 18 5.31 5.58 -11.65
CA GLU A 18 4.68 6.65 -10.89
C GLU A 18 5.42 6.86 -9.56
N LEU A 19 5.48 8.10 -9.09
CA LEU A 19 6.06 8.44 -7.80
C LEU A 19 4.96 8.72 -6.79
N VAL A 20 5.03 8.06 -5.63
CA VAL A 20 4.05 8.19 -4.55
C VAL A 20 4.73 8.66 -3.28
N LEU A 21 4.14 9.68 -2.65
CA LEU A 21 4.52 10.10 -1.30
C LEU A 21 3.82 9.19 -0.29
N ALA A 22 4.60 8.44 0.46
CA ALA A 22 4.13 7.58 1.53
C ALA A 22 4.45 8.18 2.90
N ASN A 23 3.53 8.02 3.83
CA ASN A 23 3.77 8.28 5.23
C ASN A 23 4.50 7.08 5.86
N SER A 24 5.30 7.36 6.89
CA SER A 24 5.86 6.29 7.72
C SER A 24 4.80 5.80 8.71
N CYS A 25 4.57 4.50 8.80
CA CYS A 25 3.74 3.88 9.84
C CYS A 25 4.56 2.83 10.62
N GLU A 26 4.27 2.64 11.90
CA GLU A 26 5.04 1.73 12.77
C GLU A 26 4.16 0.58 13.25
N SER A 27 4.73 -0.62 13.28
CA SER A 27 4.09 -1.81 13.87
C SER A 27 5.13 -2.69 14.54
N LEU A 28 4.67 -3.66 15.33
CA LEU A 28 5.54 -4.74 15.82
C LEU A 28 6.14 -5.45 14.59
N THR A 29 7.44 -5.73 14.64
CA THR A 29 8.29 -6.12 13.50
C THR A 29 7.53 -6.98 12.48
N ALA A 30 7.51 -6.56 11.22
CA ALA A 30 6.85 -7.34 10.19
C ALA A 30 7.59 -8.68 10.01
N SER A 31 6.96 -9.78 10.41
CA SER A 31 7.52 -11.13 10.29
C SER A 31 7.61 -11.61 8.84
N LYS A 32 6.96 -10.92 7.91
CA LYS A 32 6.99 -11.21 6.47
C LYS A 32 6.82 -9.92 5.67
N THR A 33 7.36 -9.89 4.47
CA THR A 33 7.08 -8.84 3.48
C THR A 33 5.64 -8.99 3.01
N LYS A 34 4.85 -7.93 3.11
CA LYS A 34 3.42 -7.95 2.76
C LYS A 34 2.94 -6.64 2.18
N LEU A 35 1.94 -6.73 1.32
CA LEU A 35 1.19 -5.60 0.76
C LEU A 35 -0.23 -5.65 1.32
N VAL A 36 -0.71 -4.51 1.82
CA VAL A 36 -2.08 -4.35 2.32
C VAL A 36 -2.87 -3.53 1.31
N PHE A 37 -4.04 -4.02 0.95
CA PHE A 37 -4.96 -3.37 0.03
C PHE A 37 -6.29 -3.06 0.71
N HIS A 38 -6.84 -1.89 0.41
CA HIS A 38 -8.26 -1.62 0.57
C HIS A 38 -9.00 -2.12 -0.66
N ARG A 39 -9.96 -3.02 -0.44
CA ARG A 39 -10.80 -3.60 -1.48
C ARG A 39 -12.21 -3.05 -1.37
N TYR A 40 -12.72 -2.53 -2.47
CA TYR A 40 -14.09 -2.06 -2.62
C TYR A 40 -14.71 -2.79 -3.81
N GLY A 41 -15.52 -3.82 -3.55
CA GLY A 41 -16.04 -4.70 -4.59
C GLY A 41 -14.93 -5.47 -5.31
N ASP A 42 -14.69 -5.15 -6.58
CA ASP A 42 -13.66 -5.68 -7.46
C ASP A 42 -12.41 -4.78 -7.58
N ARG A 43 -12.44 -3.59 -6.97
CA ARG A 43 -11.34 -2.63 -7.02
C ARG A 43 -10.42 -2.76 -5.81
N TYR A 44 -9.12 -2.63 -6.05
CA TYR A 44 -8.07 -2.74 -5.03
C TYR A 44 -7.19 -1.49 -5.06
N PHE A 45 -6.93 -0.92 -3.88
CA PHE A 45 -6.07 0.24 -3.68
C PHE A 45 -4.97 -0.16 -2.69
N LEU A 46 -3.71 0.02 -3.08
CA LEU A 46 -2.58 -0.27 -2.20
C LEU A 46 -2.56 0.76 -1.07
N SER A 47 -2.66 0.28 0.17
CA SER A 47 -2.72 1.14 1.36
C SER A 47 -1.45 1.08 2.19
N GLN A 48 -0.83 -0.11 2.31
CA GLN A 48 0.42 -0.24 3.08
C GLN A 48 1.40 -1.24 2.45
N ILE A 49 2.69 -0.96 2.65
CA ILE A 49 3.80 -1.83 2.28
C ILE A 49 4.63 -2.10 3.53
N TRP A 50 4.88 -3.38 3.78
CA TRP A 50 5.71 -3.85 4.88
C TRP A 50 6.82 -4.74 4.34
N THR A 51 8.04 -4.53 4.83
CA THR A 51 9.21 -5.35 4.50
C THR A 51 9.61 -6.17 5.71
N GLU A 52 9.86 -7.46 5.50
CA GLU A 52 10.32 -8.36 6.57
C GLU A 52 11.54 -7.79 7.32
N GLY A 53 11.52 -7.91 8.64
CA GLY A 53 12.62 -7.43 9.50
C GLY A 53 12.64 -5.92 9.71
N ASN A 54 11.73 -5.15 9.09
CA ASN A 54 11.56 -3.73 9.34
C ASN A 54 10.38 -3.46 10.30
N ASN A 55 10.58 -2.54 11.23
CA ASN A 55 9.55 -2.05 12.16
C ASN A 55 8.76 -0.87 11.59
N ARG A 56 9.23 -0.29 10.48
CA ARG A 56 8.60 0.80 9.77
C ARG A 56 8.04 0.30 8.44
N GLY A 57 6.74 0.52 8.25
CA GLY A 57 6.04 0.35 7.00
C GLY A 57 5.87 1.68 6.26
N HIS A 58 5.41 1.58 5.02
CA HIS A 58 5.00 2.71 4.21
C HIS A 58 3.49 2.69 4.08
N GLU A 59 2.84 3.77 4.49
CA GLU A 59 1.40 3.97 4.33
C GLU A 59 1.15 4.95 3.18
N ILE A 60 0.36 4.52 2.22
CA ILE A 60 -0.05 5.34 1.08
C ILE A 60 -1.34 6.08 1.48
N PRO A 61 -1.37 7.42 1.39
CA PRO A 61 -2.57 8.18 1.68
C PRO A 61 -3.70 7.82 0.72
N ILE A 62 -4.92 7.81 1.24
CA ILE A 62 -6.13 7.54 0.46
C ILE A 62 -6.20 8.52 -0.71
N SER A 63 -6.31 7.99 -1.92
CA SER A 63 -6.41 8.80 -3.13
C SER A 63 -7.84 9.29 -3.36
N ARG A 64 -8.01 10.39 -4.09
CA ARG A 64 -9.36 10.88 -4.46
C ARG A 64 -10.22 9.80 -5.15
N ARG A 65 -9.62 8.98 -6.01
CA ARG A 65 -10.31 7.88 -6.69
C ARG A 65 -10.78 6.80 -5.72
N GLU A 66 -10.01 6.57 -4.66
CA GLU A 66 -10.38 5.64 -3.60
C GLU A 66 -11.55 6.19 -2.78
N GLU A 67 -11.52 7.47 -2.39
CA GLU A 67 -12.65 8.13 -1.70
C GLU A 67 -13.94 8.06 -2.52
N GLU A 68 -13.87 8.34 -3.83
CA GLU A 68 -15.02 8.25 -4.74
C GLU A 68 -15.57 6.82 -4.82
N THR A 69 -14.71 5.82 -4.76
CA THR A 69 -15.11 4.40 -4.74
C THR A 69 -15.73 4.02 -3.39
N ALA A 70 -15.17 4.50 -2.28
CA ALA A 70 -15.64 4.22 -0.93
C ALA A 70 -17.06 4.73 -0.65
N ARG A 71 -17.54 5.75 -1.38
CA ARG A 71 -18.93 6.24 -1.27
C ARG A 71 -19.97 5.21 -1.69
N ASN A 72 -19.62 4.29 -2.58
CA ASN A 72 -20.56 3.36 -3.20
C ASN A 72 -20.37 1.91 -2.73
N SER A 73 -19.41 1.64 -1.83
CA SER A 73 -19.03 0.28 -1.45
C SER A 73 -18.37 0.23 -0.08
N SER A 74 -18.54 -0.87 0.64
CA SER A 74 -17.85 -1.10 1.91
C SER A 74 -16.40 -1.54 1.69
N MET A 75 -15.51 -1.02 2.54
CA MET A 75 -14.09 -1.39 2.53
C MET A 75 -13.90 -2.78 3.14
N LYS A 76 -13.14 -3.65 2.47
CA LYS A 76 -12.53 -4.85 3.04
C LYS A 76 -11.01 -4.73 2.97
N GLN A 77 -10.30 -5.28 3.95
CA GLN A 77 -8.84 -5.34 3.91
C GLN A 77 -8.39 -6.66 3.31
N VAL A 78 -7.43 -6.60 2.38
CA VAL A 78 -6.78 -7.77 1.79
C VAL A 78 -5.28 -7.67 2.03
N VAL A 79 -4.68 -8.75 2.52
CA VAL A 79 -3.23 -8.83 2.78
C VAL A 79 -2.61 -9.84 1.82
N LEU A 80 -1.68 -9.37 1.00
CA LEU A 80 -0.88 -10.20 0.12
C LEU A 80 0.49 -10.41 0.77
N VAL A 81 0.85 -11.66 1.05
CA VAL A 81 2.18 -11.99 1.55
C VAL A 81 3.08 -12.24 0.35
N ALA A 82 4.20 -11.51 0.26
CA ALA A 82 5.20 -11.73 -0.76
C ALA A 82 6.17 -12.80 -0.28
N GLU A 83 6.29 -13.88 -1.04
CA GLU A 83 7.35 -14.87 -0.83
C GLU A 83 8.41 -14.67 -1.92
N LYS A 84 9.67 -14.56 -1.49
CA LYS A 84 10.81 -14.48 -2.38
C LYS A 84 11.12 -15.91 -2.85
N HIS A 85 10.89 -16.20 -4.12
CA HIS A 85 11.34 -17.44 -4.77
C HIS A 85 12.86 -17.46 -4.98
#